data_AF-A0A530LA81-F1
#
_entry.id   AF-A0A530LA81-F1
#
_cell.length_a   1.000
_cell.length_b   1.000
_cell.length_c   1.000
_cell.angle_alpha   90.00
_cell.angle_beta   90.00
_cell.angle_gamma   90.00
#
_symmetry.space_group_name_H-M   'P 1'
#
loop_
_entity.id
_entity.type
_entity.pdbx_description
1 polymer ?
#
loop_
_entity_poly.entity_id
_entity_poly.type
_entity_poly.pdbx_seq_one_letter_code
_entity_poly.pdbx_strand_id
1 'polypeptide(L)'
;IWASRDQKGKGYTFNYEALKASNDDVQMRSDWLFPICTGGERLKNDNGDKLHPTQKPEALLARIMTASTRPGDIVLDPFFGSGTTGAVARRLGRHFVGIEREQTYIDAAMERIDAVRPLEGANLTVLTGKR
;
A
#
# COMPACT_ATOMS: atom_id res chain seq x y z
N ILE A 1 11.14 8.27 -6.07
CA ILE A 1 12.55 7.98 -6.42
C ILE A 1 12.64 6.48 -6.65
N TRP A 2 13.00 6.05 -7.86
CA TRP A 2 13.30 4.64 -8.13
C TRP A 2 14.77 4.41 -7.80
N ALA A 3 15.04 3.52 -6.85
CA ALA A 3 16.40 3.18 -6.48
C ALA A 3 16.78 1.85 -7.14
N SER A 4 17.93 1.83 -7.80
CA SER A 4 18.55 0.63 -8.35
C SER A 4 19.90 0.42 -7.69
N ARG A 5 20.27 -0.86 -7.44
CA ARG A 5 21.60 -1.21 -6.92
C ARG A 5 22.72 -0.94 -7.92
N ASP A 6 22.39 -0.81 -9.20
CA ASP A 6 23.34 -0.61 -10.29
C ASP A 6 22.89 0.55 -11.18
N GLN A 7 23.84 1.36 -11.66
CA GLN A 7 23.59 2.46 -12.59
C GLN A 7 22.96 1.98 -13.89
N LYS A 8 23.26 0.73 -14.29
CA LYS A 8 22.68 0.08 -15.47
C LYS A 8 21.44 -0.74 -15.15
N GLY A 9 20.91 -0.67 -13.93
CA GLY A 9 19.72 -1.41 -13.53
C GLY A 9 18.54 -1.05 -14.42
N LYS A 10 18.08 -2.05 -15.18
CA LYS A 10 16.87 -1.98 -16.01
C LYS A 10 15.79 -2.82 -15.33
N GLY A 11 14.53 -2.51 -15.61
CA GLY A 11 13.41 -3.36 -15.20
C GLY A 11 12.76 -2.99 -13.86
N TYR A 12 12.60 -1.69 -13.58
CA TYR A 12 11.63 -1.30 -12.55
C TYR A 12 10.22 -1.74 -12.97
N THR A 13 9.39 -2.10 -12.00
CA THR A 13 8.00 -2.46 -12.25
C THR A 13 7.17 -1.20 -12.32
N PHE A 14 6.47 -0.98 -13.43
CA PHE A 14 5.41 0.02 -13.51
C PHE A 14 4.22 -0.53 -14.31
N ASN A 15 3.09 -0.69 -13.65
CA ASN A 15 1.92 -1.37 -14.18
C ASN A 15 0.98 -0.38 -14.88
N TYR A 16 1.38 0.09 -16.07
CA TYR A 16 0.63 1.09 -16.85
C TYR A 16 -0.83 0.68 -17.10
N GLU A 17 -1.05 -0.56 -17.52
CA GLU A 17 -2.39 -1.04 -17.89
C GLU A 17 -3.32 -1.15 -16.66
N ALA A 18 -2.81 -1.60 -15.51
CA ALA A 18 -3.59 -1.62 -14.29
C ALA A 18 -3.99 -0.19 -13.85
N LEU A 19 -3.10 0.79 -14.02
CA LEU A 19 -3.41 2.19 -13.69
C LEU A 19 -4.42 2.80 -14.66
N LYS A 20 -4.31 2.52 -15.97
CA LYS A 20 -5.32 2.96 -16.96
C LYS A 20 -6.68 2.36 -16.67
N ALA A 21 -6.74 1.04 -16.46
CA ALA A 21 -7.98 0.35 -16.13
C ALA A 21 -8.65 0.92 -14.87
N SER A 22 -7.86 1.36 -13.89
CA SER A 22 -8.38 2.02 -12.68
C SER A 22 -8.77 3.50 -12.85
N ASN A 23 -8.64 4.04 -14.07
CA ASN A 23 -8.78 5.46 -14.40
C ASN A 23 -9.50 5.64 -15.74
N ASP A 24 -10.62 4.93 -15.93
CA ASP A 24 -11.47 5.00 -17.13
C ASP A 24 -10.72 4.76 -18.44
N ASP A 25 -9.74 3.86 -18.41
CA ASP A 25 -8.81 3.54 -19.51
C ASP A 25 -7.96 4.73 -20.00
N VAL A 26 -7.87 5.80 -19.21
CA VAL A 26 -7.03 6.98 -19.46
C VAL A 26 -5.73 6.90 -18.69
N GLN A 27 -4.65 7.37 -19.31
CA GLN A 27 -3.34 7.45 -18.66
C GLN A 27 -3.40 8.25 -17.33
N MET A 28 -3.03 7.58 -16.23
CA MET A 28 -2.99 8.16 -14.91
C MET A 28 -2.07 9.38 -14.87
N ARG A 29 -2.58 10.48 -14.29
CA ARG A 29 -1.85 11.75 -14.12
C ARG A 29 -1.03 11.75 -12.83
N SER A 30 -0.22 12.79 -12.64
CA SER A 30 0.62 12.96 -11.43
C SER A 30 -0.14 13.57 -10.25
N ASP A 31 -1.30 14.17 -10.49
CA ASP A 31 -2.21 14.74 -9.50
C ASP A 31 -3.27 13.72 -9.11
N TRP A 32 -3.28 13.33 -7.83
CA TRP A 32 -4.21 12.33 -7.30
C TRP A 32 -5.10 12.93 -6.22
N LEU A 33 -6.41 12.80 -6.41
CA LEU A 33 -7.40 13.14 -5.39
C LEU A 33 -7.76 11.89 -4.57
N PHE A 34 -7.54 11.97 -3.26
CA PHE A 34 -7.96 10.94 -2.31
C PHE A 34 -8.69 11.58 -1.13
N PRO A 35 -9.70 10.91 -0.56
CA PRO A 35 -10.26 11.33 0.72
C PRO A 35 -9.22 11.19 1.84
N ILE A 36 -9.39 12.00 2.88
CA ILE A 36 -8.60 11.88 4.11
C ILE A 36 -8.97 10.61 4.88
N CYS A 37 -8.01 10.05 5.62
CA CYS A 37 -8.22 8.88 6.47
C CYS A 37 -9.17 9.20 7.63
N THR A 38 -10.41 8.70 7.51
CA THR A 38 -11.56 8.97 8.40
C THR A 38 -12.42 7.72 8.57
N GLY A 39 -13.46 7.79 9.41
CA GLY A 39 -14.38 6.67 9.63
C GLY A 39 -13.68 5.45 10.25
N GLY A 40 -14.15 4.25 9.91
CA GLY A 40 -13.62 2.98 10.43
C GLY A 40 -12.18 2.66 10.00
N GLU A 41 -11.66 3.32 8.97
CA GLU A 41 -10.24 3.21 8.60
C GLU A 41 -9.33 3.87 9.64
N ARG A 42 -9.81 4.93 10.29
CA ARG A 42 -9.01 5.74 11.21
C ARG A 42 -8.92 5.05 12.57
N LEU A 43 -7.74 4.52 12.91
CA LEU A 43 -7.54 3.82 14.17
C LEU A 43 -7.68 4.79 15.36
N LYS A 44 -8.31 4.29 16.41
CA LYS A 44 -8.52 4.98 17.68
C LYS A 44 -7.94 4.18 18.82
N ASN A 45 -7.52 4.86 19.87
CA ASN A 45 -7.16 4.20 21.14
C ASN A 45 -8.43 3.90 21.96
N ASP A 46 -8.26 3.30 23.13
CA ASP A 46 -9.36 2.92 24.03
C ASP A 46 -10.20 4.11 24.51
N ASN A 47 -9.62 5.31 24.53
CA ASN A 47 -10.31 6.56 24.89
C ASN A 47 -11.12 7.14 23.72
N GLY A 48 -11.05 6.53 22.53
CA GLY A 48 -11.71 7.01 21.31
C GLY A 48 -10.95 8.12 20.57
N ASP A 49 -9.75 8.49 21.04
CA ASP A 49 -8.88 9.47 20.40
C ASP A 49 -8.14 8.86 19.20
N LYS A 50 -7.67 9.72 18.30
CA LYS A 50 -6.85 9.29 17.15
C LYS A 50 -5.59 8.60 17.67
N LEU A 51 -5.41 7.34 17.29
CA LEU A 51 -4.23 6.57 17.71
C LEU A 51 -2.95 7.18 17.12
N HIS A 52 -2.92 7.40 15.80
CA HIS A 52 -1.78 7.97 15.10
C HIS A 52 -2.15 9.32 14.46
N PRO A 53 -1.36 10.39 14.68
CA PRO A 53 -1.70 11.72 14.19
C PRO A 53 -1.71 11.80 12.66
N THR A 54 -0.79 11.08 12.01
CA THR A 54 -0.51 11.18 10.57
C THR A 54 -0.78 9.88 9.80
N GLN A 55 -1.74 9.07 10.27
CA GLN A 55 -2.18 7.86 9.55
C GLN A 55 -2.52 8.18 8.09
N LYS A 56 -1.96 7.41 7.17
CA LYS A 56 -2.16 7.58 5.72
C LYS A 56 -3.40 6.81 5.26
N PRO A 57 -4.13 7.31 4.24
CA PRO A 57 -5.28 6.62 3.69
C PRO A 57 -4.86 5.35 2.92
N GLU A 58 -5.56 4.24 3.12
CA GLU A 58 -5.25 2.96 2.45
C GLU A 58 -5.29 3.07 0.91
N ALA A 59 -6.24 3.83 0.37
CA ALA A 59 -6.41 4.01 -1.08
C ALA A 59 -5.16 4.59 -1.76
N LEU A 60 -4.44 5.49 -1.08
CA LEU A 60 -3.19 6.05 -1.58
C LEU A 60 -2.13 4.95 -1.70
N LEU A 61 -1.94 4.16 -0.64
CA LEU A 61 -0.95 3.09 -0.63
C LEU A 61 -1.33 1.98 -1.62
N ALA A 62 -2.62 1.68 -1.78
CA ALA A 62 -3.10 0.68 -2.72
C ALA A 62 -2.77 1.08 -4.16
N ARG A 63 -2.93 2.35 -4.52
CA ARG A 63 -2.53 2.87 -5.84
C ARG A 63 -1.02 2.81 -6.03
N ILE A 64 -0.24 3.25 -5.04
CA ILE A 64 1.23 3.20 -5.11
C ILE A 64 1.71 1.76 -5.33
N MET A 65 1.26 0.81 -4.51
CA MET A 65 1.67 -0.60 -4.64
C MET A 65 1.21 -1.22 -5.94
N THR A 66 -0.02 -0.95 -6.37
CA THR A 66 -0.53 -1.44 -7.67
C THR A 66 0.28 -0.87 -8.82
N ALA A 67 0.73 0.38 -8.75
CA ALA A 67 1.57 0.98 -9.76
C ALA A 67 2.95 0.32 -9.83
N SER A 68 3.59 0.06 -8.69
CA SER A 68 5.03 -0.19 -8.60
C SER A 68 5.47 -1.60 -8.20
N THR A 69 4.51 -2.51 -7.94
CA THR A 69 4.81 -3.87 -7.45
C THR A 69 3.91 -4.92 -8.09
N ARG A 70 4.35 -6.17 -8.06
CA ARG A 70 3.55 -7.36 -8.38
C ARG A 70 3.16 -8.09 -7.09
N PRO A 71 2.08 -8.90 -7.11
CA PRO A 71 1.84 -9.87 -6.05
C PRO A 71 3.11 -10.70 -5.77
N GLY A 72 3.39 -10.95 -4.50
CA GLY A 72 4.60 -11.63 -4.03
C GLY A 72 5.86 -10.75 -3.92
N ASP A 73 5.88 -9.52 -4.46
CA ASP A 73 7.00 -8.60 -4.20
C ASP A 73 7.00 -8.17 -2.71
N ILE A 74 8.16 -7.72 -2.21
CA ILE A 74 8.35 -7.24 -0.83
C ILE A 74 8.33 -5.71 -0.81
N VAL A 75 7.52 -5.13 0.07
CA VAL A 75 7.48 -3.68 0.33
C VAL A 75 8.16 -3.36 1.67
N LEU A 76 9.19 -2.51 1.65
CA LEU A 76 9.82 -1.99 2.86
C LEU A 76 9.22 -0.63 3.22
N ASP A 77 8.82 -0.47 4.48
CA ASP A 77 8.42 0.80 5.07
C ASP A 77 9.19 1.06 6.37
N PRO A 78 10.17 1.99 6.36
CA PRO A 78 10.98 2.28 7.53
C PRO A 78 10.29 3.20 8.56
N PHE A 79 9.07 3.68 8.27
CA PHE A 79 8.27 4.55 9.14
C PHE A 79 6.84 4.02 9.23
N PHE A 80 6.72 2.79 9.73
CA PHE A 80 5.52 1.97 9.56
C PHE A 80 4.28 2.54 10.26
N GLY A 81 4.46 3.29 11.35
CA GLY A 81 3.38 3.90 12.12
C GLY A 81 2.30 2.87 12.46
N SER A 82 1.03 3.22 12.23
CA SER A 82 -0.11 2.32 12.43
C SER A 82 -0.32 1.25 11.34
N GLY A 83 0.73 0.87 10.61
CA GLY A 83 0.74 -0.31 9.76
C GLY A 83 -0.06 -0.23 8.47
N THR A 84 -0.33 0.98 7.94
CA THR A 84 -1.13 1.14 6.70
C THR A 84 -0.48 0.42 5.52
N THR A 85 0.85 0.49 5.39
CA THR A 85 1.60 -0.24 4.37
C THR A 85 1.40 -1.75 4.51
N GLY A 86 1.55 -2.31 5.72
CA GLY A 86 1.39 -3.75 5.93
C GLY A 86 -0.01 -4.24 5.65
N ALA A 87 -1.03 -3.47 6.08
CA ALA A 87 -2.43 -3.80 5.85
C ALA A 87 -2.76 -3.87 4.35
N VAL A 88 -2.32 -2.86 3.59
CA VAL A 88 -2.51 -2.82 2.14
C VAL A 88 -1.69 -3.89 1.42
N ALA A 89 -0.44 -4.10 1.82
CA ALA A 89 0.43 -5.14 1.25
C ALA A 89 -0.21 -6.53 1.41
N ARG A 90 -0.64 -6.89 2.63
CA ARG A 90 -1.33 -8.16 2.90
C ARG A 90 -2.62 -8.29 2.09
N ARG A 91 -3.44 -7.23 2.01
CA ARG A 91 -4.68 -7.24 1.22
C ARG A 91 -4.40 -7.49 -0.26
N LEU A 92 -3.37 -6.87 -0.79
CA LEU A 92 -2.96 -6.99 -2.19
C LEU A 92 -2.03 -8.18 -2.46
N GLY A 93 -1.82 -9.09 -1.51
CA GLY A 93 -0.97 -10.27 -1.74
C GLY A 93 0.51 -9.94 -1.98
N ARG A 94 1.02 -8.86 -1.36
CA ARG A 94 2.45 -8.53 -1.29
C ARG A 94 2.99 -8.90 0.09
N HIS A 95 4.28 -9.20 0.15
CA HIS A 95 5.01 -9.28 1.42
C HIS A 95 5.41 -7.87 1.87
N PHE A 96 5.69 -7.68 3.15
CA PHE A 96 6.16 -6.41 3.66
C PHE A 96 7.18 -6.58 4.80
N VAL A 97 7.99 -5.55 4.99
CA VAL A 97 8.85 -5.35 6.15
C VAL A 97 8.55 -3.95 6.68
N GLY A 98 8.02 -3.87 7.89
CA GLY A 98 7.73 -2.61 8.58
C GLY A 98 8.73 -2.38 9.70
N ILE A 99 9.23 -1.14 9.83
CA ILE A 99 10.06 -0.71 10.96
C ILE A 99 9.34 0.43 11.67
N GLU A 100 9.13 0.27 12.97
CA GLU A 100 8.54 1.27 13.85
C GLU A 100 9.22 1.20 15.22
N ARG A 101 9.34 2.34 15.90
CA ARG A 101 10.00 2.46 17.20
C ARG A 101 9.00 2.48 18.36
N GLU A 102 7.79 2.98 18.13
CA GLU A 102 6.78 3.19 19.18
C GLU A 102 5.92 1.93 19.36
N GLN A 103 6.01 1.28 20.52
CA GLN A 103 5.32 0.00 20.78
C GLN A 103 3.80 0.08 20.57
N THR A 104 3.17 1.17 21.01
CA THR A 104 1.72 1.38 20.82
C THR A 104 1.29 1.36 19.36
N TYR A 105 2.15 1.82 18.44
CA TYR A 105 1.86 1.77 17.00
C TYR A 105 2.11 0.38 16.42
N ILE A 106 3.14 -0.32 16.91
CA ILE A 106 3.45 -1.71 16.54
C ILE A 106 2.26 -2.62 16.88
N ASP A 107 1.74 -2.54 18.11
CA ASP A 107 0.66 -3.40 18.57
C ASP A 107 -0.62 -3.20 17.71
N ALA A 108 -0.99 -1.94 17.49
CA ALA A 108 -2.14 -1.62 16.65
C ALA A 108 -1.94 -1.98 15.17
N ALA A 109 -0.71 -1.85 14.67
CA ALA A 109 -0.37 -2.29 13.31
C ALA A 109 -0.54 -3.81 13.18
N MET A 110 -0.05 -4.58 14.15
CA MET A 110 -0.18 -6.04 14.17
C MET A 110 -1.65 -6.47 14.18
N GLU A 111 -2.45 -5.93 15.10
CA GLU A 111 -3.88 -6.22 15.20
C GLU A 111 -4.62 -5.89 13.89
N ARG A 112 -4.39 -4.68 13.35
CA ARG A 112 -4.97 -4.24 12.08
C ARG A 112 -4.61 -5.21 10.95
N ILE A 113 -3.35 -5.59 10.84
CA ILE A 113 -2.85 -6.46 9.77
C ILE A 113 -3.43 -7.86 9.91
N ASP A 114 -3.57 -8.39 11.13
CA ASP A 114 -4.16 -9.70 11.37
C ASP A 114 -5.65 -9.78 11.00
N ALA A 115 -6.37 -8.67 11.15
CA ALA A 115 -7.74 -8.55 10.68
C ALA A 115 -7.87 -8.45 9.15
N VAL A 116 -6.78 -8.23 8.41
CA VAL A 116 -6.82 -8.10 6.94
C VAL A 116 -7.00 -9.46 6.27
N ARG A 117 -8.09 -9.58 5.52
CA ARG A 117 -8.32 -10.64 4.55
C ARG A 117 -7.67 -10.28 3.21
N PRO A 118 -6.77 -11.14 2.66
CA PRO A 118 -6.23 -10.98 1.31
C PRO A 118 -7.32 -11.07 0.24
N LEU A 119 -7.12 -10.39 -0.89
CA LEU A 119 -7.94 -10.57 -2.08
C LEU A 119 -7.64 -11.94 -2.73
N GLU A 120 -8.65 -12.54 -3.37
CA GLU A 120 -8.51 -13.82 -4.07
C GLU A 120 -7.73 -13.69 -5.39
N GLY A 121 -7.11 -14.78 -5.85
CA GLY A 121 -6.08 -14.78 -6.91
C GLY A 121 -6.47 -14.14 -8.26
N ALA A 122 -7.73 -14.28 -8.70
CA ALA A 122 -8.20 -13.62 -9.93
C ALA A 122 -8.13 -12.08 -9.81
N ASN A 123 -8.36 -11.54 -8.62
CA ASN A 123 -8.33 -10.10 -8.32
C ASN A 123 -6.91 -9.57 -8.03
N LEU A 124 -5.92 -10.46 -7.90
CA LEU A 124 -4.52 -10.10 -7.67
C LEU A 124 -3.71 -10.01 -8.96
N THR A 125 -4.19 -10.60 -10.06
CA THR A 125 -3.47 -10.64 -11.32
C THR A 125 -3.44 -9.24 -11.94
N VAL A 126 -2.24 -8.66 -12.03
CA VAL A 126 -2.05 -7.36 -12.67
C VAL A 126 -2.25 -7.52 -14.18
N LEU A 127 -3.12 -6.70 -14.77
CA LEU A 127 -3.30 -6.66 -16.21
C LEU A 127 -1.98 -6.31 -16.90
N THR A 128 -1.50 -7.23 -17.73
CA THR A 128 -0.34 -7.02 -18.59
C THR A 128 -0.83 -6.79 -20.01
N GLY A 129 -0.44 -5.67 -20.62
CA GLY A 129 -0.73 -5.43 -22.04
C GLY A 129 -0.03 -6.45 -22.93
N LYS A 130 -0.58 -6.70 -24.12
CA LYS A 130 0.14 -7.41 -25.19
C LYS A 130 1.33 -6.54 -25.60
N ARG A 131 2.55 -7.03 -25.37
CA ARG A 131 3.76 -6.44 -25.96
C ARG A 131 3.80 -6.72 -27.46
#